data_AF-A0A9E7F9Q9-F1
#
_entry.id   AF-A0A9E7F9Q9-F1
#
_cell.length_a   1.000
_cell.length_b   1.000
_cell.length_c   1.000
_cell.angle_alpha   90.00
_cell.angle_beta   90.00
_cell.angle_gamma   90.00
#
_symmetry.space_group_name_H-M   'P 1'
#
loop_
_entity.id
_entity.type
_entity.pdbx_description
1 polymer ?
#
loop_
_entity_poly.entity_id
_entity_poly.type
_entity_poly.pdbx_seq_one_letter_code
_entity_poly.pdbx_strand_id
1 'polypeptide(L)'
;MPGVKPGDVRVRVEDDRSLVVSGERRRCEDGEGECVSVEKFMRKFQLPEDADLDAITALCQDGVLTVTVEKPPPPEPKKPKTIDVKMG
;
A
#
# COMPACT_ATOMS: atom_id res chain seq x y z
N MET A 1 -13.08 -2.44 -4.88
CA MET A 1 -13.74 -3.17 -3.78
C MET A 1 -15.21 -2.77 -3.56
N PRO A 2 -16.10 -2.83 -4.58
CA PRO A 2 -17.53 -2.61 -4.36
C PRO A 2 -18.11 -3.72 -3.46
N GLY A 3 -18.91 -3.33 -2.47
CA GLY A 3 -19.60 -4.29 -1.59
C GLY A 3 -18.72 -4.99 -0.55
N VAL A 4 -17.50 -4.48 -0.31
CA VAL A 4 -16.66 -4.89 0.83
C VAL A 4 -16.79 -3.82 1.90
N LYS A 5 -17.14 -4.21 3.13
CA LYS A 5 -17.20 -3.25 4.24
C LYS A 5 -15.78 -2.84 4.62
N PRO A 6 -15.51 -1.58 5.01
CA PRO A 6 -14.16 -1.16 5.40
C PRO A 6 -13.53 -2.02 6.50
N GLY A 7 -14.33 -2.54 7.44
CA GLY A 7 -13.86 -3.44 8.50
C GLY A 7 -13.42 -4.83 8.03
N ASP A 8 -13.80 -5.24 6.82
CA ASP A 8 -13.44 -6.53 6.23
C ASP A 8 -12.16 -6.44 5.38
N VAL A 9 -11.49 -5.28 5.35
CA VAL A 9 -10.24 -5.04 4.64
C VAL A 9 -9.11 -4.82 5.63
N ARG A 10 -7.96 -5.43 5.35
CA ARG A 10 -6.75 -5.32 6.15
C ARG A 10 -5.57 -4.95 5.27
N VAL A 11 -4.92 -3.85 5.61
CA VAL A 11 -3.68 -3.37 4.99
C VAL A 11 -2.57 -3.47 6.03
N ARG A 12 -1.46 -4.12 5.69
CA ARG A 12 -0.28 -4.26 6.57
C ARG A 12 1.01 -4.23 5.76
N VAL A 13 2.11 -3.92 6.44
CA VAL A 13 3.47 -4.12 5.91
C VAL A 13 4.09 -5.31 6.63
N GLU A 14 4.71 -6.21 5.87
CA GLU A 14 5.48 -7.35 6.39
C GLU A 14 6.97 -7.01 6.49
N ASP A 15 7.73 -7.84 7.23
CA ASP A 15 9.17 -7.63 7.48
C ASP A 15 10.02 -7.57 6.20
N ASP A 16 9.54 -8.20 5.12
CA ASP A 16 10.16 -8.18 3.80
C ASP A 16 9.84 -6.92 2.99
N ARG A 17 9.35 -5.85 3.64
CA ARG A 17 8.97 -4.57 3.04
C ARG A 17 7.88 -4.72 1.97
N SER A 18 6.98 -5.68 2.18
CA SER A 18 5.83 -5.87 1.30
C SER A 18 4.54 -5.32 1.90
N LEU A 19 3.82 -4.54 1.11
CA LEU A 19 2.46 -4.12 1.40
C LEU A 19 1.49 -5.25 1.06
N VAL A 20 0.77 -5.74 2.06
CA VAL A 20 -0.24 -6.79 1.92
C VAL A 20 -1.62 -6.20 2.14
N VAL A 21 -2.47 -6.32 1.12
CA VAL A 21 -3.88 -5.97 1.14
C VAL A 21 -4.68 -7.27 1.10
N SER A 22 -5.46 -7.52 2.15
CA SER A 22 -6.29 -8.71 2.28
C SER A 22 -7.71 -8.34 2.68
N GLY A 23 -8.68 -9.19 2.37
CA GLY A 23 -10.03 -9.02 2.87
C GLY A 23 -11.00 -10.06 2.37
N GLU A 24 -12.24 -9.95 2.82
CA GLU A 24 -13.30 -10.90 2.55
C GLU A 24 -14.57 -10.17 2.14
N ARG A 25 -15.23 -10.67 1.10
CA ARG A 25 -16.55 -10.21 0.65
C ARG A 25 -17.56 -11.30 0.93
N ARG A 26 -18.57 -11.01 1.74
CA ARG A 26 -19.70 -11.91 1.99
C ARG A 26 -20.93 -11.42 1.25
N ARG A 27 -21.59 -12.32 0.52
CA ARG A 27 -22.93 -12.12 -0.01
C ARG A 27 -23.85 -13.08 0.73
N CYS A 28 -24.69 -12.52 1.60
CA CYS A 28 -25.70 -13.29 2.34
C CYS A 28 -27.08 -12.81 1.86
N GLU A 29 -28.03 -13.74 1.70
CA GLU A 29 -29.43 -13.37 1.42
C GLU A 29 -30.12 -12.94 2.71
N ASP A 30 -30.97 -11.92 2.62
CA ASP A 30 -31.70 -11.40 3.77
C ASP A 30 -32.83 -12.37 4.12
N GLY A 31 -32.68 -13.14 5.20
CA GLY A 31 -33.78 -13.90 5.83
C GLY A 31 -33.51 -15.37 6.12
N GLU A 32 -32.55 -15.99 5.43
CA GLU A 32 -32.13 -17.38 5.68
C GLU A 32 -30.62 -17.33 5.98
N GLY A 33 -30.19 -17.87 7.13
CA GLY A 33 -28.85 -17.66 7.71
C GLY A 33 -27.66 -18.19 6.90
N GLU A 34 -27.83 -18.49 5.61
CA GLU A 34 -26.81 -19.00 4.72
C GLU A 34 -26.20 -17.89 3.86
N CYS A 35 -24.90 -17.70 3.99
CA CYS A 35 -24.16 -16.83 3.10
C CYS A 35 -23.89 -17.55 1.77
N VAL A 36 -24.53 -17.07 0.71
CA VAL A 36 -24.48 -17.60 -0.65
C VAL A 36 -23.05 -17.64 -1.22
N SER A 37 -22.21 -16.65 -0.88
CA SER A 37 -20.80 -16.70 -1.26
C SER A 37 -19.89 -15.90 -0.34
N VAL A 38 -18.68 -16.43 -0.17
CA VAL A 38 -17.57 -15.76 0.50
C VAL A 38 -16.38 -15.72 -0.46
N GLU A 39 -16.02 -14.52 -0.90
CA GLU A 39 -14.86 -14.30 -1.77
C GLU A 39 -13.73 -13.68 -0.94
N LYS A 40 -12.58 -14.35 -0.90
CA LYS A 40 -11.38 -13.84 -0.23
C LYS A 40 -10.42 -13.31 -1.28
N PHE A 41 -9.82 -12.15 -1.01
CA PHE A 41 -8.79 -11.58 -1.86
C PHE A 41 -7.54 -11.27 -1.04
N MET A 42 -6.39 -11.46 -1.68
CA MET A 42 -5.10 -11.05 -1.15
C MET A 42 -4.24 -10.54 -2.30
N ARG A 43 -3.62 -9.38 -2.10
CA ARG A 43 -2.63 -8.81 -3.01
C ARG A 43 -1.42 -8.38 -2.20
N LYS A 44 -0.24 -8.70 -2.70
CA LYS A 44 1.06 -8.36 -2.10
C LYS A 44 1.84 -7.51 -3.10
N PHE A 45 2.38 -6.40 -2.64
CA PHE A 45 3.17 -5.46 -3.44
C PHE A 45 4.50 -5.25 -2.75
N GLN A 46 5.62 -5.47 -3.44
CA GLN A 46 6.91 -5.07 -2.92
C GLN A 46 7.07 -3.56 -2.98
N LEU A 47 7.48 -2.97 -1.86
CA LEU A 47 7.76 -1.54 -1.80
C LEU A 47 9.24 -1.28 -2.11
N PRO A 48 9.55 -0.16 -2.78
CA PRO A 48 10.92 0.30 -2.99
C PRO A 48 11.71 0.45 -1.68
N GLU A 49 13.04 0.37 -1.76
CA GLU A 49 13.92 0.53 -0.59
C GLU A 49 13.83 1.92 0.06
N ASP A 50 13.48 2.93 -0.73
CA ASP A 50 13.38 4.31 -0.31
C ASP A 50 11.98 4.68 0.20
N ALA A 51 10.99 3.79 0.10
CA ALA A 51 9.63 4.08 0.56
C ALA A 51 9.56 4.39 2.07
N ASP A 52 8.83 5.45 2.42
CA ASP A 52 8.52 5.79 3.80
C ASP A 52 7.38 4.91 4.31
N LEU A 53 7.71 3.94 5.16
CA LEU A 53 6.75 2.98 5.70
C LEU A 53 5.92 3.54 6.85
N ASP A 54 6.38 4.61 7.50
CA ASP A 54 5.70 5.24 8.63
C ASP A 54 4.60 6.21 8.15
N ALA A 55 4.74 6.72 6.93
CA ALA A 55 3.79 7.64 6.30
C ALA A 55 2.70 6.96 5.43
N ILE A 56 2.50 5.63 5.55
CA ILE A 56 1.50 4.91 4.76
C ILE A 56 0.09 5.31 5.19
N THR A 57 -0.75 5.66 4.21
CA THR A 57 -2.18 5.96 4.44
C THR A 57 -3.07 5.10 3.57
N ALA A 58 -4.28 4.82 4.05
CA ALA A 58 -5.28 4.04 3.31
C ALA A 58 -6.65 4.71 3.40
N LEU A 59 -7.32 4.86 2.26
CA LEU A 59 -8.65 5.43 2.14
C LEU A 59 -9.52 4.48 1.32
N CYS A 60 -10.71 4.16 1.84
CA CYS A 60 -11.72 3.44 1.07
C CYS A 60 -12.88 4.39 0.77
N GLN A 61 -13.05 4.76 -0.50
CA GLN A 61 -14.09 5.68 -0.96
C GLN A 61 -14.76 5.13 -2.20
N ASP A 62 -16.10 5.16 -2.25
CA ASP A 62 -16.91 4.69 -3.38
C ASP A 62 -16.56 3.27 -3.86
N GLY A 63 -16.20 2.40 -2.90
CA GLY A 63 -15.78 1.04 -3.18
C GLY A 63 -14.39 0.93 -3.80
N VAL A 64 -13.54 1.95 -3.76
CA VAL A 64 -12.14 1.90 -4.18
C VAL A 64 -11.24 2.06 -2.95
N LEU A 65 -10.33 1.11 -2.75
CA LEU A 65 -9.28 1.22 -1.74
C LEU A 65 -8.04 1.84 -2.38
N THR A 66 -7.69 3.03 -1.93
CA THR A 66 -6.45 3.73 -2.27
C THR A 66 -5.48 3.57 -1.12
N VAL A 67 -4.27 3.08 -1.40
CA VAL A 67 -3.17 3.04 -0.43
C VAL A 67 -2.05 3.91 -0.97
N THR A 68 -1.65 4.90 -0.19
CA THR A 68 -0.59 5.85 -0.56
C THR A 68 0.66 5.53 0.25
N VAL A 69 1.79 5.46 -0.45
CA VAL A 69 3.12 5.25 0.14
C VAL A 69 4.01 6.36 -0.39
N GLU A 70 4.51 7.20 0.51
CA GLU A 70 5.36 8.33 0.14
C GLU A 70 6.77 7.86 -0.23
N LYS A 71 7.37 8.59 -1.17
CA LYS A 71 8.78 8.43 -1.52
C LYS A 71 9.55 9.68 -1.12
N PRO A 72 10.81 9.54 -0.71
CA PRO A 72 11.66 10.67 -0.44
C PRO A 72 11.81 11.50 -1.72
N PRO A 73 11.94 12.83 -1.56
CA PRO A 73 12.18 13.69 -2.70
C PRO A 73 13.45 13.23 -3.45
N PRO A 74 13.49 13.36 -4.79
CA PRO A 74 14.67 13.03 -5.54
C PRO A 74 15.88 13.81 -4.99
N PRO A 75 17.07 13.21 -4.92
CA PRO A 75 18.25 13.91 -4.45
C PRO A 75 18.49 15.15 -5.31
N GLU A 76 18.83 16.28 -4.67
CA GLU A 76 19.17 17.49 -5.39
C GLU A 76 20.32 17.23 -6.38
N PRO A 77 20.27 17.81 -7.60
CA PRO A 77 21.34 17.65 -8.57
C PRO A 77 22.66 18.11 -7.96
N LYS A 78 23.64 17.18 -7.88
CA LYS A 78 24.96 17.48 -7.32
C LYS A 78 25.60 18.60 -8.15
N LYS A 79 25.88 19.74 -7.52
CA LYS A 79 26.69 20.80 -8.14
C LYS A 79 28.06 20.24 -8.52
N PRO A 80 28.62 20.61 -9.68
CA PRO A 80 29.96 20.18 -10.07
C PRO A 80 30.97 20.59 -9.00
N LYS A 81 31.80 19.64 -8.58
CA LYS A 81 32.90 19.90 -7.65
C LYS A 81 34.11 20.35 -8.46
N THR A 82 34.58 21.58 -8.22
CA THR A 82 35.90 22.01 -8.68
C THR A 82 36.95 21.33 -7.81
N ILE A 83 37.94 20.69 -8.42
CA ILE A 83 39.09 20.11 -7.72
C ILE A 83 40.29 20.99 -8.04
N ASP A 84 40.87 21.59 -7.00
CA ASP A 84 42.10 22.38 -7.14
C ASP A 84 43.30 21.45 -7.41
N VAL A 85 44.03 21.75 -8.49
CA VAL A 85 45.27 21.03 -8.82
C VAL A 85 46.43 21.66 -8.05
N LYS A 86 47.06 20.90 -7.15
CA LYS A 86 48.32 21.30 -6.52
C LYS A 86 49.49 20.98 -7.46
N MET A 87 50.24 22.00 -7.85
CA MET A 87 51.56 21.85 -8.48
C MET A 87 52.61 21.66 -7.35
N GLY A 88 53.48 20.67 -7.52
CA GLY A 88 54.63 20.42 -6.64
C GLY A 88 55.93 20.96 -7.19
#